data_AF-A0A1H9SP00-F1
#
_entry.id   AF-A0A1H9SP00-F1
#
_cell.length_a   1.000
_cell.length_b   1.000
_cell.length_c   1.000
_cell.angle_alpha   90.00
_cell.angle_beta   90.00
_cell.angle_gamma   90.00
#
_symmetry.space_group_name_H-M   'P 1'
#
loop_
_entity.id
_entity.type
_entity.pdbx_description
1 polymer ?
#
loop_
_entity_poly.entity_id
_entity_poly.type
_entity_poly.pdbx_seq_one_letter_code
_entity_poly.pdbx_strand_id
1 'polypeptide(L)'
;MGFENVCKSLKNYFSNNKILAPLQMYALPVTLVCGALMVLQLIIPGFSLGWFYTLVKVAFYLFFFMLLGTENFLMIAIALGLRAVYFLIDEIQALVGEYSYFSMASLIYVIVFGFLTYLAYMKSIKK
;
A
#
# COMPACT_ATOMS: atom_id res chain seq x y z
N MET A 1 5.33 -16.51 10.90
CA MET A 1 6.11 -17.43 10.04
C MET A 1 5.69 -17.33 8.56
N GLY A 2 4.40 -17.26 8.22
CA GLY A 2 3.97 -17.15 6.81
C GLY A 2 4.39 -15.87 6.06
N PHE A 3 4.16 -14.68 6.63
CA PHE A 3 4.47 -13.41 5.97
C PHE A 3 5.96 -13.24 5.61
N GLU A 4 6.84 -13.72 6.48
CA GLU A 4 8.29 -13.69 6.25
C GLU A 4 8.72 -14.65 5.13
N ASN A 5 8.10 -15.83 5.05
CA ASN A 5 8.35 -16.75 3.95
C ASN A 5 7.90 -16.16 2.61
N VAL A 6 6.78 -15.43 2.59
CA VAL A 6 6.31 -14.71 1.40
C VAL A 6 7.33 -13.65 0.98
N CYS A 7 7.81 -12.82 1.89
CA CYS A 7 8.84 -11.81 1.59
C CYS A 7 10.15 -12.46 1.10
N LYS A 8 10.61 -13.56 1.72
CA LYS A 8 11.80 -14.31 1.29
C LYS A 8 11.64 -14.91 -0.11
N SER A 9 10.48 -15.50 -0.41
CA SER A 9 10.19 -16.03 -1.75
C SER A 9 10.17 -14.92 -2.80
N LEU A 10 9.56 -13.77 -2.50
CA LEU A 10 9.56 -12.60 -3.37
C LEU A 10 10.97 -12.05 -3.58
N LYS A 11 11.78 -11.97 -2.52
CA LYS A 11 13.19 -11.56 -2.61
C LYS A 11 13.97 -12.45 -3.57
N ASN A 12 13.85 -13.77 -3.42
CA ASN A 12 14.51 -14.73 -4.31
C ASN A 12 14.03 -14.60 -5.77
N TYR A 13 12.74 -14.31 -5.98
CA TYR A 13 12.19 -14.11 -7.31
C TYR A 13 12.73 -12.84 -7.98
N PHE A 14 12.83 -11.74 -7.24
CA PHE A 14 13.35 -10.48 -7.78
C PHE A 14 14.87 -10.49 -7.94
N SER A 15 15.61 -11.12 -7.03
CA SER A 15 17.07 -11.22 -7.11
C SER A 15 17.53 -12.10 -8.27
N ASN A 16 16.75 -13.11 -8.66
CA ASN A 16 17.05 -13.97 -9.82
C ASN A 16 16.74 -13.30 -11.17
N ASN A 17 16.05 -12.15 -11.18
CA ASN A 17 15.66 -11.45 -12.40
C ASN A 17 16.51 -10.20 -12.63
N LYS A 18 17.30 -10.20 -13.72
CA LYS A 18 18.21 -9.09 -14.10
C LYS A 18 17.53 -7.73 -14.29
N ILE A 19 16.23 -7.73 -14.61
CA ILE A 19 15.44 -6.50 -14.85
C ILE A 19 14.78 -6.00 -13.55
N LEU A 20 14.33 -6.91 -12.69
CA LEU A 20 13.56 -6.57 -11.50
C LEU A 20 14.47 -6.17 -10.33
N ALA A 21 15.69 -6.71 -10.26
CA ALA A 21 16.68 -6.37 -9.24
C ALA A 21 17.03 -4.86 -9.18
N PRO A 22 17.37 -4.16 -10.28
CA PRO A 22 17.62 -2.72 -10.23
C PRO A 22 16.34 -1.91 -9.94
N LEU A 23 15.19 -2.38 -10.43
CA LEU A 23 13.90 -1.72 -10.19
C LEU A 23 13.49 -1.74 -8.72
N GLN A 24 13.95 -2.76 -7.98
CA GLN A 24 13.68 -2.92 -6.55
C GLN A 24 14.26 -1.78 -5.71
N MET A 25 15.35 -1.14 -6.13
CA MET A 25 15.93 0.03 -5.46
C MET A 25 14.96 1.22 -5.47
N TYR A 26 14.14 1.34 -6.52
CA TYR A 26 13.12 2.38 -6.66
C TYR A 26 11.77 2.01 -6.04
N ALA A 27 11.58 0.75 -5.63
CA ALA A 27 10.30 0.30 -5.07
C ALA A 27 9.87 1.09 -3.85
N LEU A 28 10.82 1.46 -3.00
CA LEU A 28 10.59 2.23 -1.78
C LEU A 28 10.12 3.67 -2.05
N PRO A 29 10.89 4.51 -2.77
CA PRO A 29 10.44 5.87 -3.04
C PRO A 29 9.17 5.90 -3.89
N VAL A 30 9.02 4.99 -4.86
CA VAL A 30 7.84 4.99 -5.74
C VAL A 30 6.58 4.56 -4.98
N THR A 31 6.63 3.54 -4.11
CA THR A 31 5.46 3.16 -3.29
C THR A 31 5.00 4.29 -2.37
N LEU A 32 5.94 5.00 -1.74
CA LEU A 32 5.60 6.13 -0.87
C LEU A 32 5.00 7.29 -1.65
N VAL A 33 5.59 7.68 -2.78
CA VAL A 33 5.07 8.76 -3.63
C VAL A 33 3.68 8.40 -4.17
N CYS A 34 3.50 7.18 -4.70
CA CYS A 34 2.21 6.73 -5.19
C CYS A 34 1.16 6.65 -4.07
N GLY A 35 1.53 6.14 -2.89
CA GLY A 35 0.65 6.09 -1.72
C GLY A 35 0.23 7.48 -1.26
N ALA A 36 1.17 8.42 -1.18
CA ALA A 36 0.91 9.81 -0.81
C ALA A 36 -0.01 10.49 -1.84
N LEU A 37 0.23 10.30 -3.14
CA LEU A 37 -0.61 10.85 -4.21
C LEU A 37 -2.06 10.34 -4.13
N MET A 38 -2.25 9.05 -3.80
CA MET A 38 -3.60 8.51 -3.61
C MET A 38 -4.34 9.14 -2.44
N VAL A 39 -3.64 9.35 -1.32
CA VAL A 39 -4.23 9.98 -0.13
C VAL A 39 -4.51 11.47 -0.40
N LEU A 40 -3.60 12.18 -1.07
CA LEU A 40 -3.80 13.58 -1.45
C LEU A 40 -5.01 13.80 -2.36
N GLN A 41 -5.28 12.88 -3.29
CA GLN A 41 -6.48 12.93 -4.13
C GLN A 41 -7.78 12.84 -3.32
N LEU A 42 -7.80 12.09 -2.21
CA LEU A 42 -8.97 12.05 -1.34
C LEU A 42 -9.09 13.33 -0.51
N ILE A 43 -7.98 13.85 0.03
CA ILE A 43 -8.01 14.95 1.00
C ILE A 43 -8.26 16.32 0.35
N ILE A 44 -7.74 16.56 -0.86
CA ILE A 44 -7.81 17.88 -1.50
C ILE A 44 -9.01 17.93 -2.46
N PRO A 45 -10.12 18.61 -2.07
CA PRO A 45 -11.26 18.79 -2.97
C PRO A 45 -10.85 19.57 -4.22
N GLY A 46 -11.03 18.96 -5.40
CA GLY A 46 -10.63 19.52 -6.70
C GLY A 46 -9.33 18.96 -7.28
N PHE A 47 -8.52 18.25 -6.49
CA PHE A 47 -7.33 17.57 -7.00
C PHE A 47 -7.70 16.19 -7.56
N SER A 48 -8.08 16.14 -8.84
CA SER A 48 -8.36 14.89 -9.55
C SER A 48 -7.19 14.49 -10.42
N LEU A 49 -6.60 13.34 -10.13
CA LEU A 49 -5.61 12.71 -11.02
C LEU A 49 -6.29 12.08 -12.26
N GLY A 50 -7.62 12.05 -12.34
CA GLY A 50 -8.35 11.54 -13.51
C GLY A 50 -7.88 10.15 -13.95
N TRP A 51 -7.54 9.99 -15.23
CA TRP A 51 -7.00 8.74 -15.80
C TRP A 51 -5.63 8.35 -15.22
N PHE A 52 -4.83 9.33 -14.80
CA PHE A 52 -3.51 9.12 -14.21
C PHE A 52 -3.60 8.40 -12.86
N TYR A 53 -4.72 8.51 -12.14
CA TYR A 53 -4.96 7.77 -10.90
C TYR A 53 -4.89 6.25 -11.09
N THR A 54 -5.42 5.74 -12.20
CA THR A 54 -5.38 4.30 -12.50
C THR A 54 -3.94 3.83 -12.71
N LEU A 55 -3.09 4.64 -13.34
CA LEU A 55 -1.67 4.34 -13.48
C LEU A 55 -0.95 4.36 -12.14
N VAL A 56 -1.23 5.36 -11.28
CA VAL A 56 -0.68 5.43 -9.92
C VAL A 56 -1.09 4.21 -9.08
N LYS A 57 -2.33 3.73 -9.24
CA LYS A 57 -2.80 2.47 -8.63
C LYS A 57 -1.99 1.26 -9.06
N VAL A 58 -1.85 1.07 -10.36
CA VAL A 58 -1.12 -0.08 -10.89
C VAL A 58 0.36 -0.01 -10.47
N ALA A 59 0.97 1.17 -10.56
CA ALA A 59 2.34 1.39 -10.11
C ALA A 59 2.50 1.08 -8.62
N PHE A 60 1.60 1.58 -7.77
CA PHE A 60 1.64 1.31 -6.33
C PHE A 60 1.66 -0.18 -6.03
N TYR A 61 0.75 -0.97 -6.61
CA TYR A 61 0.72 -2.42 -6.35
C TYR A 61 1.98 -3.12 -6.87
N LEU A 62 2.44 -2.77 -8.08
CA LEU A 62 3.62 -3.38 -8.68
C LEU A 62 4.87 -3.14 -7.82
N PHE A 63 5.09 -1.88 -7.41
CA PHE A 63 6.21 -1.53 -6.55
C PHE A 63 6.00 -1.98 -5.10
N PHE A 64 4.76 -2.17 -4.65
CA PHE A 64 4.46 -2.76 -3.33
C PHE A 64 4.90 -4.23 -3.28
N PHE A 65 4.63 -5.01 -4.31
CA PHE A 65 5.15 -6.38 -4.39
C PHE A 65 6.69 -6.41 -4.39
N MET A 66 7.33 -5.49 -5.10
CA MET A 66 8.79 -5.35 -5.06
C MET A 66 9.31 -4.94 -3.67
N LEU A 67 8.59 -4.06 -2.98
CA LEU A 67 8.89 -3.63 -1.61
C LEU A 67 8.82 -4.81 -0.63
N LEU A 68 7.84 -5.70 -0.77
CA LEU A 68 7.78 -6.93 0.03
C LEU A 68 9.07 -7.77 -0.09
N GLY A 69 9.66 -7.83 -1.29
CA GLY A 69 10.93 -8.51 -1.53
C GLY A 69 12.15 -7.83 -0.92
N THR A 70 12.05 -6.59 -0.43
CA THR A 70 13.18 -5.91 0.24
C THR A 70 13.33 -6.32 1.71
N GLU A 71 12.35 -7.05 2.26
CA GLU A 71 12.28 -7.45 3.67
C GLU A 71 12.32 -6.27 4.66
N ASN A 72 12.14 -5.04 4.17
CA ASN A 72 12.06 -3.85 5.02
C ASN A 72 10.65 -3.75 5.63
N PHE A 73 10.41 -4.53 6.68
CA PHE A 73 9.10 -4.66 7.35
C PHE A 73 8.53 -3.34 7.85
N LEU A 74 9.38 -2.38 8.23
CA LEU A 74 8.96 -1.04 8.63
C LEU A 74 8.33 -0.29 7.46
N MET A 75 8.99 -0.29 6.31
CA MET A 75 8.49 0.41 5.12
C MET A 75 7.26 -0.29 4.52
N ILE A 76 7.21 -1.61 4.59
CA ILE A 76 6.02 -2.39 4.24
C ILE A 76 4.84 -2.01 5.15
N ALA A 77 5.07 -1.85 6.45
CA ALA A 77 4.04 -1.39 7.39
C ALA A 77 3.55 0.02 7.04
N ILE A 78 4.44 0.95 6.70
CA ILE A 78 4.05 2.30 6.29
C ILE A 78 3.21 2.25 5.00
N ALA A 79 3.61 1.49 3.98
CA ALA A 79 2.86 1.39 2.72
C ALA A 79 1.46 0.77 2.92
N LEU A 80 1.36 -0.30 3.72
CA LEU A 80 0.08 -0.90 4.10
C LEU A 80 -0.77 0.05 4.94
N GLY A 81 -0.14 0.80 5.85
CA GLY A 81 -0.79 1.79 6.69
C GLY A 81 -1.39 2.93 5.88
N LEU A 82 -0.65 3.47 4.90
CA LEU A 82 -1.18 4.45 3.95
C LEU A 82 -2.41 3.91 3.21
N ARG A 83 -2.40 2.62 2.84
CA ARG A 83 -3.54 1.99 2.16
C ARG A 83 -4.75 1.83 3.10
N ALA A 84 -4.53 1.45 4.35
CA ALA A 84 -5.58 1.38 5.35
C ALA A 84 -6.20 2.76 5.61
N VAL A 85 -5.37 3.80 5.74
CA VAL A 85 -5.81 5.19 5.88
C VAL A 85 -6.59 5.67 4.66
N TYR A 86 -6.13 5.33 3.45
CA TYR A 86 -6.86 5.65 2.22
C TYR A 86 -8.31 5.12 2.27
N PHE A 87 -8.51 3.83 2.59
CA PHE A 87 -9.85 3.24 2.67
C PHE A 87 -10.68 3.81 3.82
N LEU A 88 -10.04 4.17 4.93
CA LEU A 88 -10.71 4.78 6.06
C LEU A 88 -11.22 6.19 5.72
N ILE A 89 -10.41 7.01 5.02
CA ILE A 89 -10.82 8.33 4.54
C ILE A 89 -11.92 8.21 3.50
N ASP A 90 -11.80 7.27 2.56
CA ASP A 90 -12.80 6.97 1.53
C ASP A 90 -14.16 6.62 2.16
N GLU A 91 -14.17 5.77 3.21
CA GLU A 91 -15.38 5.47 3.98
C GLU A 91 -15.95 6.69 4.71
N ILE A 92 -15.10 7.48 5.38
CA ILE A 92 -15.57 8.68 6.08
C ILE A 92 -16.20 9.66 5.10
N GLN A 93 -15.60 9.84 3.92
CA GLN A 93 -16.16 10.71 2.88
C GLN A 93 -17.46 10.15 2.30
N ALA A 94 -17.57 8.83 2.11
CA ALA A 94 -18.81 8.20 1.67
C ALA A 94 -19.92 8.32 2.73
N LEU A 95 -19.57 8.26 4.02
CA LEU A 95 -20.50 8.43 5.15
C LEU A 95 -20.96 9.88 5.33
N VAL A 96 -20.05 10.85 5.18
CA VAL A 96 -20.29 12.29 5.41
C VAL A 96 -20.82 13.01 4.15
N GLY A 97 -20.61 12.43 2.95
CA GLY A 97 -21.07 12.97 1.68
C GLY A 97 -22.58 12.84 1.44
N GLU A 98 -23.06 13.43 0.33
CA GLU A 98 -24.48 13.54 -0.05
C GLU A 98 -25.24 12.20 -0.20
N TYR A 99 -24.51 11.10 -0.30
CA TYR A 99 -25.05 9.75 -0.46
C TYR A 99 -24.55 8.91 0.71
N SER A 100 -25.21 8.99 1.87
CA SER A 100 -24.89 8.20 3.08
C SER A 100 -24.99 6.68 2.83
N TYR A 101 -24.02 6.11 2.12
CA TYR A 101 -23.89 4.69 1.88
C TYR A 101 -22.70 4.16 2.66
N PHE A 102 -22.99 3.17 3.50
CA PHE A 102 -21.99 2.43 4.23
C PHE A 102 -21.54 1.24 3.38
N SER A 103 -20.26 1.21 2.96
CA SER A 103 -19.74 0.08 2.19
C SER A 103 -19.05 -0.91 3.13
N MET A 104 -19.74 -2.01 3.42
CA MET A 104 -19.15 -3.14 4.15
C MET A 104 -17.82 -3.63 3.54
N ALA A 105 -17.67 -3.50 2.21
CA ALA A 105 -16.44 -3.90 1.53
C ALA A 105 -15.23 -3.06 1.98
N SER A 106 -15.37 -1.74 2.09
CA SER A 106 -14.27 -0.86 2.48
C SER A 106 -13.89 -1.08 3.95
N LEU A 107 -14.86 -1.33 4.82
CA LEU A 107 -14.61 -1.65 6.21
C LEU A 107 -13.80 -2.95 6.36
N ILE A 108 -14.13 -3.98 5.57
CA ILE A 108 -13.33 -5.21 5.49
C ILE A 108 -11.90 -4.87 5.03
N TYR A 109 -11.73 -4.02 4.02
CA TYR A 109 -10.41 -3.60 3.57
C TYR A 109 -9.62 -2.86 4.66
N VAL A 110 -10.24 -1.94 5.41
CA VAL A 110 -9.59 -1.26 6.54
C VAL A 110 -9.13 -2.27 7.59
N ILE A 111 -9.96 -3.24 7.96
CA ILE A 111 -9.60 -4.28 8.93
C ILE A 111 -8.44 -5.14 8.40
N VAL A 112 -8.54 -5.62 7.16
CA VAL A 112 -7.52 -6.51 6.57
C VAL A 112 -6.18 -5.79 6.39
N PHE A 113 -6.19 -4.61 5.76
CA PHE A 113 -4.97 -3.83 5.55
C PHE A 113 -4.42 -3.27 6.87
N GLY A 114 -5.28 -2.89 7.82
CA GLY A 114 -4.88 -2.49 9.18
C GLY A 114 -4.23 -3.64 9.95
N PHE A 115 -4.79 -4.85 9.87
CA PHE A 115 -4.21 -6.04 10.49
C PHE A 115 -2.87 -6.43 9.85
N LEU A 116 -2.76 -6.39 8.51
CA LEU A 116 -1.50 -6.62 7.80
C LEU A 116 -0.45 -5.56 8.16
N THR A 117 -0.85 -4.30 8.31
CA THR A 117 0.01 -3.21 8.79
C THR A 117 0.53 -3.52 10.19
N TYR A 118 -0.35 -3.91 11.11
CA TYR A 118 0.00 -4.26 12.47
C TYR A 118 0.99 -5.44 12.52
N LEU A 119 0.76 -6.50 11.73
CA LEU A 119 1.68 -7.64 11.64
C LEU A 119 3.06 -7.22 11.11
N ALA A 120 3.10 -6.40 10.07
CA ALA A 120 4.35 -5.87 9.53
C ALA A 120 5.07 -4.98 10.56
N TYR A 121 4.33 -4.13 11.29
CA TYR A 121 4.88 -3.26 12.33
C TYR A 121 5.43 -4.04 13.53
N MET A 122 4.68 -5.00 14.07
CA MET A 122 5.14 -5.90 15.13
C MET A 122 6.44 -6.63 14.75
N LYS A 123 6.55 -7.06 13.49
CA LYS A 123 7.78 -7.69 12.99
C LYS A 123 8.93 -6.69 12.85
N SER A 124 8.66 -5.45 12.46
CA SER A 124 9.67 -4.39 12.37
C SER A 124 10.32 -4.06 13.72
N ILE A 125 9.56 -4.18 14.82
CA ILE A 125 10.05 -3.93 16.19
C ILE A 125 10.78 -5.15 16.76
N LYS A 126 10.29 -6.37 16.48
CA LYS A 126 10.88 -7.64 16.96
C LYS A 126 12.10 -8.09 16.14
N LYS A 127 13.02 -7.17 15.84
CA LYS A 127 14.22 -7.35 15.00
C LYS A 127 14.79 -8.78 15.02
#